data_AF-A0A4Y8JQ08-F1
#
_entry.id   AF-A0A4Y8JQ08-F1
#
_cell.length_a   1.000
_cell.length_b   1.000
_cell.length_c   1.000
_cell.angle_alpha   90.00
_cell.angle_beta   90.00
_cell.angle_gamma   90.00
#
_symmetry.space_group_name_H-M   'P 1'
#
loop_
_entity.id
_entity.type
_entity.pdbx_description
1 polymer ?
#
loop_
_entity_poly.entity_id
_entity_poly.type
_entity_poly.pdbx_seq_one_letter_code
_entity_poly.pdbx_strand_id
1 'polypeptide(L)'
;MVSDITGVEADEDAFVTLIVRSHKAVDEAKSLDVLPAEIAGLKEASDLVTLEIRDNGNTRQVVTTLAEFRKLIADEVVVKAQGIRGRRIGYSPAKD
;
A
#
# COMPACT_ATOMS: atom_id res chain seq x y z
N MET A 1 -23.17 17.78 5.76
CA MET A 1 -21.93 17.53 4.98
C MET A 1 -22.30 16.76 3.72
N VAL A 2 -21.51 16.87 2.64
CA VAL A 2 -21.82 16.27 1.32
C VAL A 2 -20.76 15.24 0.94
N SER A 3 -21.18 14.05 0.50
CA SER A 3 -20.27 12.97 0.05
C SER A 3 -19.51 13.34 -1.23
N ASP A 4 -18.22 13.02 -1.26
CA ASP A 4 -17.36 13.18 -2.43
C ASP A 4 -17.69 12.21 -3.57
N ILE A 5 -18.37 11.09 -3.31
CA ILE A 5 -18.70 10.07 -4.32
C ILE A 5 -20.05 10.35 -4.97
N THR A 6 -21.10 10.55 -4.18
CA THR A 6 -22.47 10.64 -4.70
C THR A 6 -23.09 12.04 -4.60
N GLY A 7 -22.51 12.94 -3.82
CA GLY A 7 -23.10 14.24 -3.53
C GLY A 7 -24.28 14.20 -2.55
N VAL A 8 -24.51 13.06 -1.87
CA VAL A 8 -25.56 12.94 -0.84
C VAL A 8 -25.20 13.76 0.39
N GLU A 9 -26.18 14.49 0.92
CA GLU A 9 -26.05 15.25 2.17
C GLU A 9 -26.49 14.40 3.38
N ALA A 10 -25.66 14.39 4.43
CA ALA A 10 -25.95 13.75 5.71
C ALA A 10 -25.26 14.50 6.87
N ASP A 11 -25.55 14.08 8.09
CA ASP A 11 -24.86 14.56 9.29
C ASP A 11 -23.38 14.19 9.26
N GLU A 12 -22.52 15.04 9.82
CA GLU A 12 -21.05 14.85 9.83
C GLU A 12 -20.65 13.51 10.47
N ASP A 13 -21.33 13.12 11.55
CA ASP A 13 -21.08 11.87 12.27
C ASP A 13 -21.40 10.59 11.45
N ALA A 14 -22.07 10.72 10.30
CA ALA A 14 -22.37 9.61 9.41
C ALA A 14 -21.22 9.30 8.42
N PHE A 15 -20.23 10.18 8.31
CA PHE A 15 -19.14 10.06 7.35
C PHE A 15 -17.95 9.26 7.88
N VAL A 16 -17.23 8.63 6.96
CA VAL A 16 -15.92 8.02 7.19
C VAL A 16 -14.90 8.60 6.21
N THR A 17 -13.66 8.73 6.66
CA THR A 17 -12.56 9.19 5.81
C THR A 17 -11.93 8.02 5.06
N LEU A 18 -12.05 8.01 3.74
CA LEU A 18 -11.36 7.09 2.84
C LEU A 18 -10.06 7.73 2.34
N ILE A 19 -8.91 7.10 2.60
CA ILE A 19 -7.59 7.61 2.17
C ILE A 19 -7.09 6.81 0.95
N VAL A 20 -7.03 7.47 -0.20
CA VAL A 20 -6.43 6.95 -1.42
C VAL A 20 -4.93 7.21 -1.40
N ARG A 21 -4.12 6.16 -1.15
CA ARG A 21 -2.66 6.29 -1.00
C ARG A 21 -1.88 6.20 -2.31
N SER A 22 -2.44 5.56 -3.34
CA SER A 22 -1.81 5.43 -4.66
C SER A 22 -2.90 5.28 -5.72
N HIS A 23 -2.90 6.19 -6.70
CA HIS A 23 -3.86 6.17 -7.81
C HIS A 23 -3.26 6.89 -9.03
N LYS A 24 -3.47 6.36 -10.24
CA LYS A 24 -2.83 6.90 -11.47
C LYS A 24 -3.16 8.36 -11.79
N ALA A 25 -4.25 8.88 -11.24
CA ALA A 25 -4.70 10.25 -11.49
C ALA A 25 -4.08 11.29 -10.55
N VAL A 26 -3.41 10.86 -9.47
CA VAL A 26 -2.85 11.76 -8.45
C VAL A 26 -1.50 11.26 -7.97
N ASP A 27 -0.53 12.17 -7.87
CA ASP A 27 0.83 11.82 -7.41
C ASP A 27 0.96 11.81 -5.88
N GLU A 28 -0.07 12.29 -5.17
CA GLU A 28 -0.12 12.39 -3.72
C GLU A 28 -1.37 11.72 -3.14
N ALA A 29 -1.32 11.40 -1.85
CA ALA A 29 -2.46 10.81 -1.16
C ALA A 29 -3.63 11.80 -1.10
N LYS A 30 -4.85 11.28 -1.30
CA LYS A 30 -6.09 12.07 -1.19
C LYS A 30 -7.01 11.47 -0.14
N SER A 31 -7.65 12.35 0.63
CA SER A 31 -8.70 11.98 1.58
C SER A 31 -10.04 12.30 0.95
N LEU A 32 -11.00 11.38 1.09
CA LEU A 32 -12.36 11.53 0.65
C LEU A 32 -13.29 11.30 1.84
N ASP A 33 -14.29 12.15 1.99
CA ASP A 33 -15.32 11.98 3.01
C ASP A 33 -16.54 11.34 2.36
N VAL A 34 -16.81 10.12 2.81
CA VAL A 34 -17.77 9.22 2.14
C VAL A 34 -18.69 8.56 3.17
N LEU A 35 -19.85 8.10 2.74
CA LEU A 35 -20.73 7.29 3.56
C LEU A 35 -20.27 5.82 3.53
N PRO A 36 -20.36 5.06 4.64
CA PRO A 36 -19.95 3.65 4.67
C PRO A 36 -20.61 2.77 3.60
N ALA A 37 -21.87 3.05 3.26
CA ALA A 37 -22.61 2.32 2.24
C ALA A 37 -22.01 2.48 0.83
N GLU A 38 -21.35 3.61 0.54
CA GLU A 38 -20.76 3.90 -0.77
C GLU A 38 -19.51 3.07 -1.04
N ILE A 39 -18.79 2.70 0.02
CA ILE A 39 -17.58 1.89 -0.06
C ILE A 39 -17.84 0.41 0.22
N ALA A 40 -19.07 0.01 0.53
CA ALA A 40 -19.42 -1.37 0.86
C ALA A 40 -19.15 -2.37 -0.29
N GLY A 41 -19.08 -1.88 -1.54
CA GLY A 41 -18.72 -2.67 -2.71
C GLY A 41 -17.22 -2.93 -2.88
N LEU A 42 -16.36 -2.21 -2.14
CA LEU A 42 -14.92 -2.42 -2.19
C LEU A 42 -14.59 -3.75 -1.53
N LYS A 43 -14.07 -4.69 -2.33
CA LYS A 43 -13.58 -5.96 -1.81
C LYS A 43 -12.17 -5.76 -1.28
N GLU A 44 -11.99 -6.06 0.00
CA GLU A 44 -10.66 -6.16 0.57
C GLU A 44 -9.88 -7.27 -0.14
N ALA A 45 -8.67 -6.93 -0.60
CA ALA A 45 -7.72 -7.92 -1.08
C ALA A 45 -6.82 -8.32 0.09
N SER A 46 -6.97 -9.57 0.55
CA SER A 46 -6.11 -10.14 1.60
C SER A 46 -4.86 -10.77 1.02
N ASP A 47 -3.89 -11.05 1.89
CA ASP A 47 -2.71 -11.85 1.58
C ASP A 47 -1.91 -11.32 0.39
N LEU A 48 -1.79 -10.00 0.26
CA LEU A 48 -0.99 -9.39 -0.78
C LEU A 48 0.47 -9.25 -0.36
N VAL A 49 1.37 -9.49 -1.31
CA VAL A 49 2.80 -9.23 -1.19
C VAL A 49 3.15 -8.12 -2.15
N THR A 50 3.73 -7.04 -1.62
CA THR A 50 4.30 -5.95 -2.42
C THR A 50 5.80 -6.18 -2.59
N LEU A 51 6.23 -6.20 -3.84
CA LEU A 51 7.59 -6.47 -4.27
C LEU A 51 8.13 -5.25 -5.03
N GLU A 52 9.43 -5.03 -4.92
CA GLU A 52 10.14 -4.06 -5.74
C GLU A 52 11.18 -4.82 -6.58
N ILE A 53 11.12 -4.64 -7.89
CA ILE A 53 12.08 -5.21 -8.83
C ILE A 53 12.99 -4.08 -9.30
N ARG A 54 14.30 -4.29 -9.13
CA ARG A 54 15.34 -3.37 -9.60
C ARG A 54 16.18 -4.03 -10.68
N ASP A 55 16.19 -3.45 -11.88
CA ASP A 55 17.00 -3.90 -13.00
C ASP A 55 17.67 -2.71 -13.71
N ASN A 56 19.00 -2.69 -13.71
CA ASN A 56 19.81 -1.70 -14.45
C ASN A 56 19.38 -0.23 -14.26
N GLY A 57 19.05 0.15 -13.03
CA GLY A 57 18.62 1.52 -12.68
C GLY A 57 17.13 1.77 -12.77
N ASN A 58 16.36 0.85 -13.38
CA ASN A 58 14.91 0.89 -13.32
C ASN A 58 14.42 0.24 -12.02
N THR A 59 13.36 0.82 -11.47
CA THR A 59 12.68 0.29 -10.29
C THR A 59 11.19 0.22 -10.60
N ARG A 60 10.56 -0.92 -10.36
CA ARG A 60 9.11 -1.08 -10.50
C ARG A 60 8.53 -1.86 -9.33
N GLN A 61 7.36 -1.43 -8.88
CA GLN A 61 6.58 -2.14 -7.88
C GLN A 61 5.72 -3.21 -8.55
N VAL A 62 5.61 -4.36 -7.90
CA VAL A 62 4.72 -5.46 -8.26
C VAL A 62 3.91 -5.84 -7.04
N VAL A 63 2.61 -5.99 -7.19
CA VAL A 63 1.73 -6.53 -6.14
C VAL A 63 1.20 -7.86 -6.63
N THR A 64 1.31 -8.90 -5.81
CA THR A 64 0.82 -10.25 -6.10
C THR A 64 0.21 -10.87 -4.84
N THR A 65 -0.48 -12.01 -4.96
CA THR A 65 -0.96 -12.74 -3.78
C THR A 65 0.19 -13.54 -3.16
N LEU A 66 0.09 -13.78 -1.86
CA LEU A 66 1.00 -14.61 -1.08
C LEU A 66 1.03 -16.03 -1.62
N ALA A 67 -0.12 -16.54 -2.07
CA ALA A 67 -0.22 -17.85 -2.70
C ALA A 67 0.62 -17.93 -3.99
N GLU A 68 0.55 -16.93 -4.87
CA GLU A 68 1.38 -16.91 -6.09
C GLU A 68 2.85 -16.71 -5.78
N PHE A 69 3.16 -15.84 -4.82
CA PHE A 69 4.54 -15.65 -4.37
C PHE A 69 5.18 -16.95 -3.88
N ARG A 70 4.45 -17.72 -3.06
CA ARG A 70 4.91 -19.00 -2.49
C ARG A 70 5.15 -20.11 -3.50
N LYS A 71 4.59 -20.02 -4.71
CA LYS A 71 4.92 -20.97 -5.79
C LYS A 71 6.37 -20.83 -6.27
N LEU A 72 6.97 -19.67 -6.07
CA LEU A 72 8.32 -19.36 -6.52
C LEU A 72 9.31 -19.23 -5.37
N ILE A 73 8.89 -18.63 -4.25
CA ILE A 73 9.77 -18.28 -3.12
C ILE A 73 9.13 -18.78 -1.83
N ALA A 74 9.77 -19.73 -1.17
CA ALA A 74 9.34 -20.23 0.13
C ALA A 74 9.59 -19.18 1.24
N ASP A 75 8.73 -19.16 2.26
CA ASP A 75 8.79 -18.18 3.35
C ASP A 75 10.14 -18.21 4.08
N GLU A 76 10.76 -19.39 4.23
CA GLU A 76 12.06 -19.55 4.88
C GLU A 76 13.18 -18.81 4.14
N VAL A 77 13.06 -18.65 2.81
CA VAL A 77 14.03 -17.89 2.00
C VAL A 77 13.93 -16.41 2.36
N VAL A 78 12.72 -15.89 2.53
CA VAL A 78 12.49 -14.49 2.94
C VAL A 78 12.99 -14.26 4.37
N VAL A 79 12.68 -15.17 5.32
CA VAL A 79 13.10 -15.06 6.72
C VAL A 79 14.62 -15.11 6.88
N LYS A 80 15.31 -15.93 6.08
CA LYS A 80 16.78 -16.07 6.13
C LYS A 80 17.51 -15.03 5.29
N ALA A 81 16.80 -14.26 4.44
CA ALA A 81 17.43 -13.23 3.63
C ALA A 81 18.04 -12.16 4.54
N GLN A 82 19.35 -11.92 4.39
CA GLN A 82 20.08 -11.02 5.30
C GLN A 82 19.70 -9.53 5.17
N GLY A 83 18.85 -9.16 4.21
CA GLY A 83 18.49 -7.78 3.93
C GLY A 83 19.68 -6.93 3.43
N ILE A 84 19.39 -5.98 2.55
CA ILE A 84 20.22 -4.86 2.06
C ILE A 84 21.75 -5.05 2.15
N ARG A 85 22.34 -5.56 1.05
CA ARG A 85 23.73 -5.35 0.65
C ARG A 85 24.24 -3.98 1.16
N GLY A 86 25.17 -3.98 2.11
CA GLY A 86 25.96 -2.81 2.51
C GLY A 86 25.41 -1.90 3.62
N ARG A 87 24.24 -2.15 4.21
CA ARG A 87 23.87 -1.46 5.47
C ARG A 87 24.04 -2.42 6.65
N ARG A 88 25.12 -2.24 7.43
CA ARG A 88 25.18 -2.81 8.78
C ARG A 88 23.97 -2.28 9.55
N ILE A 89 23.08 -3.16 9.97
CA ILE A 89 22.07 -2.86 10.99
C ILE A 89 22.86 -2.34 12.22
N GLY A 90 22.67 -1.07 12.57
CA GLY A 90 23.37 -0.40 13.68
C GLY A 90 24.46 0.62 13.32
N TYR A 91 24.72 0.89 12.03
CA TYR A 91 25.67 1.95 11.64
C TYR A 91 24.94 3.19 11.09
N SER A 92 24.82 4.24 11.90
CA SER A 92 24.61 5.61 11.44
C SER A 92 25.97 6.31 11.46
N PRO A 93 26.48 6.87 10.34
CA PRO A 93 27.62 7.78 10.41
C PRO A 93 27.18 9.00 11.21
N ALA A 94 27.82 9.21 12.36
CA ALA A 94 27.69 10.46 13.10
C ALA A 94 28.09 11.60 12.15
N LYS A 95 27.25 12.64 12.10
CA LYS A 95 27.57 13.89 11.41
C LYS A 95 28.76 14.52 12.14
N ASP A 96 29.84 14.79 11.40
CA ASP A 96 30.69 15.95 11.66
C ASP A 96 29.97 17.20 11.13
#